data_AF-A0A1Q5S3M0-F1
#
_entry.id   AF-A0A1Q5S3M0-F1
#
_cell.length_a   1.000
_cell.length_b   1.000
_cell.length_c   1.000
_cell.angle_alpha   90.00
_cell.angle_beta   90.00
_cell.angle_gamma   90.00
#
_symmetry.space_group_name_H-M   'P 1'
#
loop_
_entity.id
_entity.type
_entity.pdbx_description
1 polymer ?
#
loop_
_entity_poly.entity_id
_entity_poly.type
_entity_poly.pdbx_seq_one_letter_code
_entity_poly.pdbx_strand_id
1 'polypeptide(L)'
;MKKVYLIVLGIFAGAAIALIALIWIRFHSIDVRYRLTVEVQDGDQIKAGSSVIDVAYPMADIFTDALPDVSISGYAPTVDLGEKGLLFLSFIDPIRTPAQRKESNMMRCFYRDIGCMPFVAYKLTKLIVSSSSSFHGERKAALAELLRQSGPREVPLAALPQLDRFLDINDPNTRVSVSPDDLAASFGPGFQLKRVILQLTDDPVTPPPEIWPQWLRVKRQNAEFRGDEPPPPRSWTPFLPWIEQGSR
;
A
#
# COMPACT_ATOMS: atom_id res chain seq x y z
N MET A 1 -4.22 40.94 41.63
CA MET A 1 -4.89 39.68 41.19
C MET A 1 -4.97 39.54 39.67
N LYS A 2 -5.57 40.47 38.90
CA LYS A 2 -5.69 40.36 37.42
C LYS A 2 -4.36 40.20 36.65
N LYS A 3 -3.29 40.91 37.06
CA LYS A 3 -1.96 40.81 36.40
C LYS A 3 -1.30 39.43 36.57
N VAL A 4 -1.45 38.81 37.74
CA VAL A 4 -0.88 37.47 38.01
C VAL A 4 -1.61 36.41 37.18
N TYR A 5 -2.94 36.53 37.04
CA TYR A 5 -3.75 35.63 36.21
C TYR A 5 -3.35 35.69 34.72
N LEU A 6 -3.11 36.89 34.18
CA LEU A 6 -2.66 37.06 32.78
C LEU A 6 -1.29 36.45 32.51
N ILE A 7 -0.36 36.53 33.47
CA ILE A 7 0.97 35.92 33.36
C ILE A 7 0.87 34.39 33.37
N VAL A 8 0.08 33.83 34.29
CA VAL A 8 -0.13 32.38 34.39
C VAL A 8 -0.83 31.85 33.13
N LEU A 9 -1.87 32.53 32.63
CA LEU A 9 -2.55 32.17 31.39
C LEU A 9 -1.60 32.19 30.19
N GLY A 10 -0.71 33.19 30.11
CA GLY A 10 0.30 33.29 29.06
C GLY A 10 1.29 32.11 29.05
N ILE A 11 1.70 31.63 30.24
CA ILE A 11 2.59 30.46 30.37
C ILE A 11 1.88 29.19 29.91
N PHE A 12 0.63 28.97 30.33
CA PHE A 12 -0.15 27.81 29.89
C PHE A 12 -0.43 27.83 28.39
N ALA A 13 -0.76 29.00 27.83
CA ALA A 13 -0.93 29.16 26.38
C ALA A 13 0.38 28.89 25.62
N GLY A 14 1.51 29.41 26.11
CA GLY A 14 2.83 29.14 25.53
C GLY A 14 3.22 27.67 25.59
N ALA A 15 3.00 27.01 26.73
CA ALA A 15 3.25 25.57 26.88
C ALA A 15 2.35 24.72 25.99
N ALA A 16 1.07 25.09 25.85
CA ALA A 16 0.14 24.41 24.95
C ALA A 16 0.55 24.56 23.48
N ILE A 17 0.94 25.77 23.05
CA ILE A 17 1.43 26.01 21.68
C ILE A 17 2.72 25.23 21.43
N ALA A 18 3.67 25.23 22.37
CA ALA A 18 4.90 24.46 22.25
C ALA A 18 4.63 22.95 22.17
N LEU A 19 3.68 22.45 22.96
CA LEU A 19 3.25 21.06 22.92
C LEU A 19 2.59 20.71 21.58
N ILE A 20 1.68 21.55 21.07
CA ILE A 20 1.05 21.37 19.76
C ILE A 20 2.10 21.39 18.64
N ALA A 21 3.05 22.33 18.68
CA ALA A 21 4.14 22.39 17.71
C ALA A 21 5.03 21.15 17.77
N LEU A 22 5.36 20.67 18.97
CA LEU A 22 6.11 19.42 19.16
C LEU A 22 5.35 18.21 18.61
N ILE A 23 4.04 18.12 18.83
CA ILE A 23 3.19 17.06 18.28
C ILE A 23 3.17 17.14 16.74
N TRP A 24 2.96 18.33 16.17
CA TRP A 24 2.98 18.52 14.71
C TRP A 24 4.32 18.13 14.08
N ILE A 25 5.44 18.48 14.71
CA ILE A 25 6.79 18.10 14.25
C ILE A 25 6.97 16.58 14.36
N ARG A 26 6.42 15.93 15.39
CA ARG A 26 6.56 14.48 15.63
C ARG A 26 5.71 13.62 14.69
N PHE A 27 4.61 14.13 14.14
CA PHE A 27 3.64 13.31 13.38
C PHE A 27 3.41 13.77 11.94
N HIS A 28 4.24 14.66 11.38
CA HIS A 28 4.07 15.08 9.99
C HIS A 28 4.40 13.94 9.02
N SER A 29 3.40 13.38 8.35
CA SER A 29 3.57 12.49 7.20
C SER A 29 3.48 13.27 5.89
N ILE A 30 4.13 12.74 4.86
CA ILE A 30 3.88 13.15 3.47
C ILE A 30 3.01 12.07 2.85
N ASP A 31 1.82 12.43 2.41
CA ASP A 31 0.90 11.51 1.73
C ASP A 31 1.23 11.46 0.23
N VAL A 32 1.34 10.25 -0.32
CA VAL A 32 1.47 10.03 -1.76
C VAL A 32 0.33 9.16 -2.22
N ARG A 33 -0.55 9.75 -3.02
CA ARG A 33 -1.64 9.05 -3.68
C ARG A 33 -1.28 8.66 -5.09
N TYR A 34 -1.64 7.44 -5.46
CA TYR A 34 -1.46 6.96 -6.82
C TYR A 34 -2.56 5.98 -7.21
N ARG A 35 -2.91 6.01 -8.48
CA ARG A 35 -3.81 5.05 -9.11
C ARG A 35 -3.01 3.89 -9.67
N LEU A 36 -3.39 2.68 -9.30
CA LEU A 36 -2.98 1.46 -9.99
C LEU A 36 -4.07 1.02 -10.95
N THR A 37 -3.69 0.70 -12.19
CA THR A 37 -4.56 0.12 -13.20
C THR A 37 -3.96 -1.19 -13.68
N VAL A 38 -4.72 -2.28 -13.60
CA VAL A 38 -4.32 -3.60 -14.07
C VAL A 38 -5.07 -3.88 -15.36
N GLU A 39 -4.34 -4.20 -16.43
CA GLU A 39 -4.92 -4.59 -17.72
C GLU A 39 -4.64 -6.06 -18.01
N VAL A 40 -5.71 -6.79 -18.31
CA VAL A 40 -5.69 -8.22 -18.62
C VAL A 40 -6.30 -8.42 -20.00
N GLN A 41 -5.60 -9.17 -20.84
CA GLN A 41 -6.16 -9.70 -22.07
C GLN A 41 -7.06 -10.88 -21.76
N ASP A 42 -8.23 -10.90 -22.38
CA ASP A 42 -9.21 -11.98 -22.40
C ASP A 42 -9.59 -12.22 -23.87
N GLY A 43 -8.90 -13.16 -24.53
CA GLY A 43 -9.06 -13.39 -25.97
C GLY A 43 -8.61 -12.17 -26.77
N ASP A 44 -9.54 -11.51 -27.47
CA ASP A 44 -9.29 -10.27 -28.22
C ASP A 44 -9.63 -8.98 -27.43
N GLN A 45 -10.15 -9.12 -26.21
CA GLN A 45 -10.58 -8.00 -25.38
C GLN A 45 -9.54 -7.66 -24.31
N ILE A 46 -9.45 -6.37 -23.95
CA ILE A 46 -8.73 -5.91 -22.77
C ILE A 46 -9.74 -5.58 -21.68
N LYS A 47 -9.64 -6.28 -20.55
CA LYS A 47 -10.38 -5.97 -19.33
C LYS A 47 -9.45 -5.25 -18.37
N ALA A 48 -9.98 -4.26 -17.64
CA ALA A 48 -9.18 -3.44 -16.75
C ALA A 48 -9.85 -3.23 -15.40
N GLY A 49 -9.03 -3.08 -14.38
CA GLY A 49 -9.43 -2.78 -13.01
C GLY A 49 -8.52 -1.71 -12.43
N SER A 50 -9.06 -0.76 -11.66
CA SER A 50 -8.24 0.30 -11.08
C SER A 50 -8.62 0.63 -9.64
N SER A 51 -7.65 1.14 -8.88
CA SER A 51 -7.86 1.64 -7.52
C SER A 51 -6.83 2.70 -7.16
N VAL A 52 -7.26 3.73 -6.44
CA VAL A 52 -6.41 4.76 -5.84
C VAL A 52 -6.02 4.35 -4.43
N ILE A 53 -4.73 4.36 -4.16
CA ILE A 53 -4.10 4.01 -2.89
C ILE A 53 -3.38 5.25 -2.36
N ASP A 54 -3.48 5.48 -1.06
CA ASP A 54 -2.80 6.52 -0.31
C ASP A 54 -1.72 5.89 0.57
N VAL A 55 -0.53 6.48 0.57
CA VAL A 55 0.59 6.04 1.41
C VAL A 55 1.16 7.25 2.15
N ALA A 56 1.02 7.23 3.47
CA ALA A 56 1.57 8.24 4.36
C ALA A 56 2.99 7.84 4.79
N TYR A 57 3.99 8.63 4.38
CA TYR A 57 5.38 8.45 4.77
C TYR A 57 5.69 9.33 5.99
N PRO A 58 5.80 8.76 7.20
CA PRO A 58 5.97 9.53 8.43
C PRO A 58 7.36 10.17 8.48
N MET A 59 7.49 11.49 8.46
CA MET A 59 8.79 12.15 8.31
C MET A 59 9.68 12.07 9.56
N ALA A 60 9.14 11.90 10.76
CA ALA A 60 9.93 11.93 11.99
C ALA A 60 10.16 10.52 12.58
N ASP A 61 11.44 10.13 12.70
CA ASP A 61 11.88 9.43 13.90
C ASP A 61 13.26 9.97 14.31
N ILE A 62 13.25 10.95 15.21
CA ILE A 62 14.45 11.67 15.69
C ILE A 62 15.06 10.99 16.93
N PHE A 63 14.45 9.88 17.41
CA PHE A 63 14.84 9.24 18.67
C PHE A 63 14.89 7.72 18.62
N THR A 64 14.47 7.07 17.53
CA THR A 64 14.63 5.62 17.39
C THR A 64 15.22 5.23 16.04
N ASP A 65 16.08 4.21 16.03
CA ASP A 65 16.65 3.60 14.81
C ASP A 65 15.64 2.67 14.10
N ALA A 66 14.38 2.64 14.55
CA ALA A 66 13.34 1.86 13.89
C ALA A 66 12.94 2.55 12.57
N LEU A 67 12.84 1.75 11.50
CA LEU A 67 12.22 2.21 10.26
C LEU A 67 10.78 2.58 10.57
N PRO A 68 10.32 3.81 10.28
CA PRO A 68 8.96 4.17 10.62
C PRO A 68 8.01 3.48 9.64
N ASP A 69 7.06 2.73 10.19
CA ASP A 69 6.05 1.98 9.43
C ASP A 69 5.23 2.97 8.58
N VAL A 70 5.12 2.73 7.28
CA VAL A 70 4.31 3.59 6.41
C VAL A 70 2.83 3.27 6.65
N SER A 71 1.98 4.29 6.70
CA SER A 71 0.54 4.04 6.74
C SER A 71 0.02 3.92 5.32
N ILE A 72 -0.58 2.78 4.99
CA ILE A 72 -1.17 2.55 3.67
C ILE A 72 -2.69 2.54 3.84
N SER A 73 -3.40 3.21 2.95
CA SER A 73 -4.86 3.27 2.87
C SER A 73 -5.32 3.03 1.45
N GLY A 74 -6.08 1.97 1.20
CA GLY A 74 -6.61 1.71 -0.14
C GLY A 74 -7.16 0.30 -0.31
N TYR A 75 -7.76 0.04 -1.47
CA TYR A 75 -8.30 -1.27 -1.85
C TYR A 75 -7.55 -1.84 -3.06
N ALA A 76 -7.45 -3.16 -3.13
CA ALA A 76 -6.78 -3.88 -4.21
C ALA A 76 -7.46 -3.58 -5.56
N PRO A 77 -6.72 -3.13 -6.58
CA PRO A 77 -7.23 -3.11 -7.95
C PRO A 77 -7.78 -4.49 -8.31
N THR A 78 -9.02 -4.52 -8.79
CA THR A 78 -9.73 -5.76 -9.13
C THR A 78 -10.19 -5.70 -10.58
N VAL A 79 -9.84 -6.73 -11.35
CA VAL A 79 -10.31 -6.92 -12.73
C VAL A 79 -11.44 -7.94 -12.70
N ASP A 80 -12.61 -7.56 -13.20
CA ASP A 80 -13.72 -8.47 -13.43
C ASP A 80 -13.50 -9.22 -14.75
N LEU A 81 -13.33 -10.54 -14.70
CA LEU A 81 -13.15 -11.39 -15.87
C LEU A 81 -14.46 -12.12 -16.26
N GLY A 82 -15.61 -11.68 -15.76
CA GLY A 82 -16.93 -12.24 -16.03
C GLY A 82 -17.10 -13.61 -15.39
N GLU A 83 -17.56 -14.60 -16.16
CA GLU A 83 -17.76 -15.98 -15.68
C GLU A 83 -16.47 -16.65 -15.15
N LYS A 84 -15.30 -16.12 -15.51
CA LYS A 84 -14.01 -16.60 -15.02
C LYS A 84 -13.67 -16.09 -13.62
N GLY A 85 -14.45 -15.16 -13.08
CA GLY A 85 -14.30 -14.62 -11.73
C GLY A 85 -13.48 -13.32 -11.69
N LEU A 86 -12.99 -13.00 -10.49
CA LEU A 86 -12.26 -11.76 -10.22
C LEU A 86 -10.75 -12.03 -10.07
N LEU A 87 -9.93 -11.13 -10.62
CA LEU A 87 -8.49 -11.07 -10.39
C LEU A 87 -8.16 -9.87 -9.51
N PHE A 88 -7.41 -10.10 -8.44
CA PHE A 88 -6.99 -9.09 -7.48
C PHE A 88 -5.48 -8.86 -7.57
N LEU A 89 -5.04 -7.60 -7.62
CA LEU A 89 -3.66 -7.24 -7.29
C LEU A 89 -3.57 -7.09 -5.77
N SER A 90 -3.20 -8.19 -5.12
CA SER A 90 -3.20 -8.34 -3.68
C SER A 90 -2.03 -7.63 -3.04
N PHE A 91 -2.25 -7.19 -1.82
CA PHE A 91 -1.29 -6.38 -1.09
C PHE A 91 -0.34 -7.19 -0.21
N ILE A 92 -0.31 -8.51 -0.39
CA ILE A 92 0.53 -9.44 0.36
C ILE A 92 1.86 -9.69 -0.37
N ASP A 93 2.94 -9.79 0.41
CA ASP A 93 4.25 -10.21 -0.06
C ASP A 93 4.24 -11.71 -0.46
N PRO A 94 4.53 -12.07 -1.74
CA PRO A 94 4.53 -13.45 -2.18
C PRO A 94 5.70 -14.29 -1.63
N ILE A 95 5.52 -15.62 -1.60
CA ILE A 95 6.62 -16.58 -1.38
C ILE A 95 7.56 -16.55 -2.62
N ARG A 96 8.86 -16.29 -2.39
CA ARG A 96 9.87 -16.03 -3.45
C ARG A 96 10.11 -17.20 -4.40
N THR A 97 10.18 -16.94 -5.71
CA THR A 97 10.88 -17.82 -6.66
C THR A 97 12.40 -17.54 -6.68
N PRO A 98 13.25 -18.49 -7.09
CA PRO A 98 14.71 -18.28 -7.15
C PRO A 98 15.15 -17.15 -8.10
N ALA A 99 14.45 -16.94 -9.21
CA ALA A 99 14.75 -15.86 -10.16
C ALA A 99 14.52 -14.47 -9.54
N GLN A 100 13.39 -14.30 -8.85
CA GLN A 100 13.05 -13.06 -8.15
C GLN A 100 14.00 -12.75 -6.98
N ARG A 101 14.55 -13.78 -6.33
CA ARG A 101 15.51 -13.64 -5.21
C ARG A 101 16.87 -13.09 -5.64
N LYS A 102 17.30 -13.34 -6.88
CA LYS A 102 18.60 -12.91 -7.41
C LYS A 102 18.66 -11.40 -7.67
N GLU A 103 17.53 -10.80 -8.03
CA GLU A 103 17.40 -9.34 -8.30
C GLU A 103 17.05 -8.53 -7.03
N SER A 104 16.45 -9.15 -6.01
CA SER A 104 15.97 -8.48 -4.79
C SER A 104 17.05 -8.09 -3.77
N ASN A 105 18.27 -8.62 -3.88
CA ASN A 105 19.31 -8.49 -2.83
C ASN A 105 19.94 -7.09 -2.69
N MET A 106 19.46 -6.07 -3.42
CA MET A 106 20.12 -4.77 -3.53
C MET A 106 19.33 -3.57 -2.95
N MET A 107 18.20 -3.76 -2.25
CA MET A 107 17.37 -2.64 -1.78
C MET A 107 16.72 -2.85 -0.40
N ARG A 108 16.70 -1.82 0.46
CA ARG A 108 15.95 -1.80 1.75
C ARG A 108 14.45 -1.62 1.59
N CYS A 109 14.02 -0.97 0.51
CA CYS A 109 12.66 -1.07 0.02
C CYS A 109 12.51 -2.45 -0.61
N PHE A 110 11.81 -3.36 0.05
CA PHE A 110 11.43 -4.62 -0.59
C PHE A 110 10.57 -4.25 -1.80
N TYR A 111 10.99 -4.63 -3.01
CA TYR A 111 10.39 -4.30 -4.32
C TYR A 111 8.88 -4.58 -4.46
N ARG A 112 8.22 -5.07 -3.41
CA ARG A 112 6.85 -5.58 -3.37
C ARG A 112 6.01 -4.96 -2.24
N ASP A 113 6.56 -4.00 -1.51
CA ASP A 113 5.79 -3.10 -0.66
C ASP A 113 5.12 -2.05 -1.54
N ILE A 114 3.80 -1.91 -1.39
CA ILE A 114 2.96 -0.91 -2.06
C ILE A 114 3.51 0.49 -1.82
N GLY A 115 4.06 0.76 -0.62
CA GLY A 115 4.75 2.01 -0.34
C GLY A 115 6.03 2.23 -1.15
N CYS A 116 6.69 1.20 -1.65
CA CYS A 116 7.89 1.36 -2.47
C CYS A 116 7.59 1.42 -3.99
N MET A 117 6.38 1.01 -4.40
CA MET A 117 6.02 0.85 -5.81
C MET A 117 6.13 2.15 -6.63
N PRO A 118 5.70 3.34 -6.14
CA PRO A 118 5.90 4.59 -6.88
C PRO A 118 7.37 4.86 -7.19
N PHE A 119 8.27 4.65 -6.23
CA PHE A 119 9.71 4.85 -6.43
C PHE A 119 10.29 3.91 -7.48
N VAL A 120 9.80 2.66 -7.54
CA VAL A 120 10.22 1.70 -8.57
C VAL A 120 9.70 2.10 -9.94
N ALA A 121 8.40 2.42 -10.07
CA ALA A 121 7.77 2.79 -11.33
C ALA A 121 8.40 4.05 -11.96
N TYR A 122 8.77 5.03 -11.13
CA TYR A 122 9.46 6.24 -11.57
C TYR A 122 10.99 6.13 -11.59
N LYS A 123 11.56 4.94 -11.35
CA LYS A 123 13.02 4.66 -11.36
C LYS A 123 13.83 5.52 -10.37
N LEU A 124 13.23 5.88 -9.23
CA LEU A 124 13.83 6.65 -8.14
C LEU A 124 14.50 5.77 -7.07
N THR A 125 14.82 4.52 -7.42
CA THR A 125 15.31 3.49 -6.49
C THR A 125 16.66 3.80 -5.86
N LYS A 126 17.47 4.68 -6.45
CA LYS A 126 18.74 5.11 -5.82
C LYS A 126 18.53 5.91 -4.53
N LEU A 127 17.37 6.53 -4.36
CA LEU A 127 17.06 7.43 -3.24
C LEU A 127 16.55 6.69 -1.99
N ILE A 128 16.35 5.37 -2.08
CA ILE A 128 15.80 4.50 -1.01
C ILE A 128 16.81 3.45 -0.50
N VAL A 129 18.06 3.47 -0.97
CA VAL A 129 19.11 2.46 -0.69
C VAL A 129 20.15 2.93 0.34
N SER A 130 20.22 4.21 0.66
CA SER A 130 21.30 4.76 1.48
C SER A 130 21.12 4.41 2.97
N SER A 131 22.16 3.77 3.51
CA SER A 131 22.27 3.22 4.85
C SER A 131 22.94 4.19 5.85
N SER A 132 22.87 5.50 5.61
CA SER A 132 23.54 6.49 6.44
C SER A 132 22.57 7.19 7.39
N SER A 133 23.09 7.73 8.49
CA SER A 133 22.40 8.50 9.54
C SER A 133 21.67 9.77 9.03
N SER A 134 21.65 10.00 7.71
CA SER A 134 20.94 11.05 6.96
C SER A 134 19.60 10.60 6.35
N PHE A 135 18.98 9.53 6.89
CA PHE A 135 17.73 8.94 6.42
C PHE A 135 16.57 9.96 6.24
N HIS A 136 16.48 10.98 7.10
CA HIS A 136 15.44 12.00 7.01
C HIS A 136 15.56 12.90 5.77
N GLY A 137 16.76 13.43 5.50
CA GLY A 137 17.00 14.35 4.40
C GLY A 137 16.89 13.68 3.04
N GLU A 138 17.41 12.46 2.93
CA GLU A 138 17.35 11.67 1.70
C GLU A 138 15.93 11.22 1.39
N ARG A 139 15.16 10.76 2.38
CA ARG A 139 13.74 10.42 2.17
C ARG A 139 12.91 11.63 1.81
N LYS A 140 13.15 12.80 2.43
CA LYS A 140 12.49 14.06 2.05
C LYS A 140 12.79 14.42 0.60
N ALA A 141 14.04 14.29 0.17
CA ALA A 141 14.44 14.54 -1.21
C ALA A 141 13.81 13.52 -2.17
N ALA A 142 13.76 12.24 -1.80
CA ALA A 142 13.12 11.18 -2.57
C ALA A 142 11.63 11.44 -2.77
N LEU A 143 10.92 11.79 -1.70
CA LEU A 143 9.50 12.13 -1.74
C LEU A 143 9.25 13.41 -2.54
N ALA A 144 10.07 14.44 -2.35
CA ALA A 144 9.97 15.67 -3.13
C ALA A 144 10.20 15.41 -4.63
N GLU A 145 11.15 14.56 -4.98
CA GLU A 145 11.41 14.19 -6.37
C GLU A 145 10.29 13.32 -6.95
N LEU A 146 9.75 12.38 -6.17
CA LEU A 146 8.60 11.56 -6.55
C LEU A 146 7.37 12.44 -6.83
N LEU A 147 7.05 13.39 -5.93
CA LEU A 147 5.90 14.28 -6.07
C LEU A 147 6.03 15.26 -7.25
N ARG A 148 7.23 15.42 -7.83
CA ARG A 148 7.44 16.19 -9.07
C ARG A 148 7.21 15.36 -10.33
N GLN A 149 7.08 14.03 -10.20
CA GLN A 149 6.83 13.17 -11.34
C GLN A 149 5.40 13.32 -11.84
N SER A 150 5.21 13.04 -13.12
CA SER A 150 3.90 13.08 -13.76
C SER A 150 3.75 12.02 -14.84
N GLY A 151 2.48 11.78 -15.17
CA GLY A 151 2.05 10.81 -16.18
C GLY A 151 2.16 9.35 -15.70
N PRO A 152 1.51 8.44 -16.42
CA PRO A 152 1.52 7.02 -16.09
C PRO A 152 2.91 6.40 -16.30
N ARG A 153 3.25 5.41 -15.47
CA ARG A 153 4.41 4.53 -15.62
C ARG A 153 3.97 3.09 -15.51
N GLU A 154 4.50 2.25 -16.38
CA GLU A 154 4.32 0.82 -16.24
C GLU A 154 5.15 0.30 -15.06
N VAL A 155 4.51 -0.49 -14.20
CA VAL A 155 5.17 -1.13 -13.07
C VAL A 155 5.88 -2.39 -13.58
N PRO A 156 7.20 -2.53 -13.38
CA PRO A 156 7.92 -3.72 -13.77
C PRO A 156 7.31 -4.98 -13.14
N LEU A 157 7.16 -6.04 -13.91
CA LEU A 157 6.65 -7.33 -13.46
C LEU A 157 7.33 -7.85 -12.18
N ALA A 158 8.65 -7.68 -12.08
CA ALA A 158 9.44 -8.10 -10.92
C ALA A 158 9.08 -7.35 -9.61
N ALA A 159 8.45 -6.18 -9.73
CA ALA A 159 7.99 -5.33 -8.64
C ALA A 159 6.48 -5.44 -8.39
N LEU A 160 5.77 -6.32 -9.11
CA LEU A 160 4.35 -6.55 -8.84
C LEU A 160 4.17 -7.34 -7.54
N PRO A 161 3.20 -6.92 -6.70
CA PRO A 161 2.64 -7.74 -5.64
C PRO A 161 2.02 -9.03 -6.18
N GLN A 162 1.61 -9.90 -5.26
CA GLN A 162 0.93 -11.13 -5.62
C GLN A 162 -0.39 -10.84 -6.35
N LEU A 163 -0.66 -11.59 -7.43
CA LEU A 163 -2.00 -11.67 -7.99
C LEU A 163 -2.75 -12.81 -7.31
N ASP A 164 -4.02 -12.60 -7.01
CA ASP A 164 -4.87 -13.59 -6.36
C ASP A 164 -6.22 -13.68 -7.05
N ARG A 165 -6.86 -14.84 -6.90
CA ARG A 165 -8.27 -15.04 -7.21
C ARG A 165 -8.91 -15.91 -6.14
N PHE A 166 -10.24 -15.90 -6.10
CA PHE A 166 -11.02 -16.90 -5.38
C PHE A 166 -11.59 -17.90 -6.38
N LEU A 167 -11.59 -19.18 -6.03
CA LEU A 167 -12.33 -20.18 -6.79
C LEU A 167 -13.83 -20.05 -6.53
N ASP A 168 -14.21 -19.69 -5.29
CA ASP A 168 -15.54 -19.24 -4.89
C ASP A 168 -15.42 -17.93 -4.12
N ILE A 169 -15.93 -16.83 -4.67
CA ILE A 169 -15.86 -15.50 -4.06
C ILE A 169 -16.65 -15.40 -2.75
N ASN A 170 -17.53 -16.36 -2.45
CA ASN A 170 -18.28 -16.43 -1.20
C ASN A 170 -17.56 -17.25 -0.12
N ASP A 171 -16.50 -17.98 -0.47
CA ASP A 171 -15.67 -18.73 0.48
C ASP A 171 -14.23 -18.17 0.50
N PRO A 172 -13.85 -17.42 1.55
CA PRO A 172 -12.52 -16.84 1.68
C PRO A 172 -11.37 -17.88 1.72
N ASN A 173 -11.67 -19.16 1.98
CA ASN A 173 -10.64 -20.22 2.01
C ASN A 173 -10.26 -20.73 0.61
N THR A 174 -10.98 -20.30 -0.43
CA THR A 174 -10.73 -20.73 -1.81
C THR A 174 -9.75 -19.82 -2.56
N ARG A 175 -9.03 -18.97 -1.83
CA ARG A 175 -8.00 -18.11 -2.40
C ARG A 175 -6.89 -18.94 -3.01
N VAL A 176 -6.50 -18.59 -4.23
CA VAL A 176 -5.32 -19.14 -4.90
C VAL A 176 -4.49 -18.03 -5.52
N SER A 177 -3.17 -18.17 -5.42
CA SER A 177 -2.22 -17.28 -6.09
C SER A 177 -2.28 -17.47 -7.60
N VAL A 178 -2.22 -16.37 -8.34
CA VAL A 178 -2.13 -16.34 -9.79
C VAL A 178 -0.71 -15.92 -10.17
N SER A 179 -0.08 -16.68 -11.07
CA SER A 179 1.21 -16.26 -11.64
C SER A 179 0.99 -15.10 -12.60
N PRO A 180 1.66 -13.95 -12.45
CA PRO A 180 1.52 -12.85 -13.40
C PRO A 180 2.11 -13.16 -14.78
N ASP A 181 3.02 -14.14 -14.86
CA ASP A 181 3.61 -14.64 -16.11
C ASP A 181 2.70 -15.64 -16.86
N ASP A 182 1.73 -16.25 -16.15
CA ASP A 182 0.87 -17.30 -16.72
C ASP A 182 -0.55 -17.24 -16.11
N LEU A 183 -1.31 -16.24 -16.54
CA LEU A 183 -2.74 -16.14 -16.19
C LEU A 183 -3.54 -17.29 -16.83
N ALA A 184 -3.07 -17.84 -17.96
CA ALA A 184 -3.79 -18.88 -18.67
C ALA A 184 -3.92 -20.17 -17.85
N ALA A 185 -2.91 -20.49 -17.02
CA ALA A 185 -2.99 -21.58 -16.06
C ALA A 185 -4.14 -21.43 -15.04
N SER A 186 -4.54 -20.20 -14.71
CA SER A 186 -5.59 -19.92 -13.73
C SER A 186 -6.96 -19.64 -14.35
N PHE A 187 -7.03 -19.01 -15.53
CA PHE A 187 -8.28 -18.55 -16.14
C PHE A 187 -8.64 -19.24 -17.46
N GLY A 188 -7.70 -20.02 -18.03
CA GLY A 188 -7.84 -20.72 -19.31
C GLY A 188 -7.08 -20.05 -20.46
N PRO A 189 -7.04 -20.68 -21.65
CA PRO A 189 -6.36 -20.11 -22.81
C PRO A 189 -6.87 -18.72 -23.18
N GLY A 190 -5.97 -17.84 -23.63
CA GLY A 190 -6.30 -16.48 -24.05
C GLY A 190 -6.19 -15.41 -22.95
N PHE A 191 -5.97 -15.81 -21.69
CA PHE A 191 -5.74 -14.87 -20.60
C PHE A 191 -4.26 -14.51 -20.41
N GLN A 192 -3.94 -13.23 -20.43
CA GLN A 192 -2.58 -12.72 -20.21
C GLN A 192 -2.60 -11.39 -19.46
N LEU A 193 -1.68 -11.20 -18.51
CA LEU A 193 -1.45 -9.87 -17.93
C LEU A 193 -0.76 -9.02 -18.99
N LYS A 194 -1.36 -7.90 -19.37
CA LYS A 194 -0.75 -6.98 -20.35
C LYS A 194 0.19 -6.02 -19.70
N ARG A 195 -0.26 -5.33 -18.67
CA ARG A 195 0.52 -4.36 -17.92
C ARG A 195 -0.19 -3.97 -16.63
N VAL A 196 0.59 -3.42 -15.71
CA VAL A 196 0.10 -2.68 -14.55
C VAL A 196 0.65 -1.27 -14.65
N ILE A 197 -0.22 -0.28 -14.52
CA ILE A 197 0.12 1.14 -14.67
C ILE A 197 -0.03 1.81 -13.32
N LEU A 198 0.99 2.54 -12.91
CA LEU A 198 0.99 3.43 -11.75
C LEU A 198 0.99 4.88 -12.22
N GLN A 199 0.12 5.70 -11.63
CA GLN A 199 0.07 7.13 -11.90
C GLN A 199 -0.20 7.90 -10.61
N LEU A 200 0.66 8.87 -10.26
CA LEU A 200 0.37 9.81 -9.17
C LEU A 200 -0.92 10.58 -9.46
N THR A 201 -1.74 10.77 -8.43
CA THR A 201 -3.04 11.44 -8.56
C THR A 201 -3.43 12.17 -7.28
N ASP A 202 -4.28 13.19 -7.41
CA ASP A 202 -4.93 13.88 -6.28
C ASP A 202 -6.30 13.30 -5.93
N ASP A 203 -6.78 12.32 -6.71
CA ASP A 203 -8.05 11.65 -6.49
C ASP A 203 -8.13 11.05 -5.07
N PRO A 204 -9.33 10.97 -4.48
CA PRO A 204 -9.50 10.28 -3.21
C PRO A 204 -9.24 8.78 -3.34
N VAL A 205 -8.92 8.13 -2.22
CA VAL A 205 -8.85 6.67 -2.12
C VAL A 205 -10.13 6.05 -2.68
N THR A 206 -9.97 5.07 -3.57
CA THR A 206 -11.12 4.43 -4.23
C THR A 206 -11.88 3.56 -3.22
N PRO A 207 -13.22 3.69 -3.11
CA PRO A 207 -14.02 2.81 -2.26
C PRO A 207 -14.02 1.36 -2.80
N PRO A 208 -14.40 0.37 -1.99
CA PRO A 208 -14.44 -1.00 -2.47
C PRO A 208 -15.50 -1.15 -3.59
N PRO A 209 -15.18 -1.85 -4.69
CA PRO A 209 -16.11 -2.08 -5.79
C PRO A 209 -17.44 -2.74 -5.37
N GLU A 210 -18.53 -2.38 -6.03
CA GLU A 210 -19.86 -2.96 -5.74
C GLU A 210 -19.95 -4.46 -6.05
N ILE A 211 -19.15 -4.92 -7.03
CA ILE A 211 -19.04 -6.33 -7.40
C ILE A 211 -18.44 -7.21 -6.28
N TRP A 212 -17.85 -6.59 -5.26
CA TRP A 212 -17.35 -7.35 -4.11
C TRP A 212 -18.51 -7.75 -3.19
N PRO A 213 -18.51 -9.00 -2.68
CA PRO A 213 -19.42 -9.39 -1.61
C PRO A 213 -19.18 -8.55 -0.34
N GLN A 214 -20.20 -8.45 0.51
CA GLN A 214 -20.17 -7.62 1.71
C GLN A 214 -18.95 -7.92 2.61
N TRP A 215 -18.57 -9.18 2.75
CA TRP A 215 -17.43 -9.59 3.59
C TRP A 215 -16.09 -9.01 3.12
N LEU A 216 -15.95 -8.68 1.82
CA LEU A 216 -14.78 -8.01 1.24
C LEU A 216 -14.87 -6.48 1.33
N ARG A 217 -16.08 -5.93 1.40
CA ARG A 217 -16.33 -4.47 1.46
C ARG A 217 -16.21 -3.93 2.88
N VAL A 218 -16.60 -4.73 3.87
CA VAL A 218 -16.53 -4.36 5.27
C VAL A 218 -15.07 -4.38 5.69
N LYS A 219 -14.53 -3.19 5.97
CA LYS A 219 -13.27 -3.06 6.71
C LYS A 219 -13.48 -3.75 8.04
N ARG A 220 -12.83 -4.90 8.27
CA ARG A 220 -12.76 -5.47 9.61
C ARG A 220 -11.95 -4.48 10.46
N GLN A 221 -12.66 -3.62 11.19
CA GLN A 221 -12.09 -2.64 12.12
C GLN A 221 -11.36 -3.41 13.21
N ASN A 222 -10.07 -3.63 13.02
CA ASN A 222 -9.20 -4.32 13.95
C ASN A 222 -9.68 -5.75 14.28
N ALA A 223 -8.77 -6.71 14.19
CA ALA A 223 -8.83 -7.80 15.15
C ALA A 223 -8.61 -7.17 16.53
N GLU A 224 -9.65 -6.58 17.11
CA GLU A 224 -9.75 -6.43 18.55
C GLU A 224 -9.82 -7.88 19.03
N PHE A 225 -8.64 -8.44 19.31
CA PHE A 225 -8.50 -9.66 20.09
C PHE A 225 -9.16 -9.38 21.44
N ARG A 226 -10.49 -9.52 21.51
CA ARG A 226 -11.14 -9.90 22.76
C ARG A 226 -10.51 -11.24 23.10
N GLY A 227 -9.79 -11.31 24.21
CA GLY A 227 -9.04 -12.48 24.67
C GLY A 227 -9.89 -13.73 24.94
N ASP A 228 -11.14 -13.73 24.51
CA ASP A 228 -12.16 -14.73 24.78
C ASP A 228 -12.51 -15.53 23.51
N GLU A 229 -12.09 -15.06 22.32
CA GLU A 229 -12.20 -15.83 21.07
C GLU A 229 -10.87 -16.51 20.72
N PRO A 230 -10.87 -17.79 20.36
CA PRO A 230 -9.66 -18.47 19.90
C PRO A 230 -9.12 -17.75 18.66
N PRO A 231 -7.78 -17.63 18.51
CA PRO A 231 -7.19 -17.00 17.34
C PRO A 231 -7.73 -17.68 16.07
N PRO A 232 -8.06 -16.93 15.02
CA PRO A 232 -8.50 -17.54 13.78
C PRO A 232 -7.41 -18.50 13.28
N PRO A 233 -7.77 -19.61 12.61
CA PRO A 233 -6.80 -20.57 12.10
C PRO A 233 -5.72 -19.86 11.26
N ARG A 234 -4.47 -20.33 11.25
CA ARG A 234 -3.36 -19.71 10.46
C ARG A 234 -3.67 -19.51 8.97
N SER A 235 -4.69 -20.17 8.41
CA SER A 235 -5.20 -19.92 7.05
C SER A 235 -5.92 -18.58 6.89
N TRP A 236 -6.16 -17.84 7.97
CA TRP A 236 -6.90 -16.58 8.03
C TRP A 236 -6.04 -15.34 8.35
N THR A 237 -4.71 -15.46 8.42
CA THR A 237 -3.79 -14.31 8.39
C THR A 237 -3.72 -13.70 6.99
N PRO A 238 -3.65 -12.37 6.87
CA PRO A 238 -4.80 -11.71 6.30
C PRO A 238 -4.59 -11.41 4.81
N PHE A 239 -5.40 -12.04 3.96
CA PHE A 239 -5.80 -11.43 2.69
C PHE A 239 -6.52 -10.14 3.06
N LEU A 240 -5.78 -9.03 3.06
CA LEU A 240 -6.41 -7.74 3.09
C LEU A 240 -6.43 -7.24 1.64
N PRO A 241 -7.57 -7.32 0.94
CA PRO A 241 -7.80 -6.58 -0.28
C PRO A 241 -8.01 -5.08 0.03
N TRP A 242 -7.72 -4.67 1.26
CA TRP A 242 -7.53 -3.29 1.69
C TRP A 242 -6.24 -3.21 2.52
N ILE A 243 -5.60 -2.08 2.72
CA ILE A 243 -4.65 -1.91 3.84
C ILE A 243 -5.10 -0.68 4.63
N GLU A 244 -4.99 -0.77 5.96
CA GLU A 244 -5.03 0.36 6.88
C GLU A 244 -4.11 0.02 8.07
N GLN A 245 -2.85 0.44 8.00
CA GLN A 245 -1.93 0.39 9.15
C GLN A 245 -2.00 1.73 9.87
N GLY A 246 -2.84 1.82 10.90
CA GLY A 246 -2.88 2.99 11.78
C GLY A 246 -1.67 3.00 12.70
N SER A 247 -0.98 4.14 12.80
CA SER A 247 -0.06 4.40 13.90
C SER A 247 -0.88 4.37 15.21
N ARG A 248 -0.66 3.35 16.05
CA ARG A 248 -1.05 3.45 17.46
C ARG A 248 -0.11 4.40 18.19
#